data_AF-A0A519LHW7-F1
#
_entry.id   AF-A0A519LHW7-F1
#
_cell.length_a   1.000
_cell.length_b   1.000
_cell.length_c   1.000
_cell.angle_alpha   90.00
_cell.angle_beta   90.00
_cell.angle_gamma   90.00
#
_symmetry.space_group_name_H-M   'P 1'
#
loop_
_entity.id
_entity.type
_entity.pdbx_description
1 polymer ?
#
loop_
_entity_poly.entity_id
_entity_poly.type
_entity_poly.pdbx_seq_one_letter_code
_entity_poly.pdbx_strand_id
1 'polypeptide(L)'
;MVKGVFAFVIISIQKMKKKLPVRKFTISEKNGSWVTAIAITTTPAIESDFITFSQDTKINFSANEDKKELLGIAMKADEYIYRKSEDGEEYYCYFDAPTIREISQIFFKKGLANNLNIEHTNTDAEAYVFQSFIIDSTKGINSPKGLNAKDGDWIIGVKCESEDIFNVLKSTSAGFSVEGIFQMLDEEFNSQTQEAEVILNEFYRALKTLK
;
A
#
# COMPACT_ATOMS: atom_id res chain seq x y z
N MET A 1 35.24 11.22 -1.29
CA MET A 1 35.17 9.74 -1.16
C MET A 1 34.89 9.45 0.31
N VAL A 2 33.79 8.89 0.80
CA VAL A 2 32.57 8.27 0.26
C VAL A 2 31.46 8.71 1.23
N LYS A 3 30.43 9.44 0.77
CA LYS A 3 29.26 9.78 1.60
C LYS A 3 28.18 8.72 1.30
N GLY A 4 28.18 7.66 2.09
CA GLY A 4 27.28 6.50 1.93
C GLY A 4 26.04 6.60 2.82
N VAL A 5 24.90 6.84 2.17
CA VAL A 5 23.59 6.20 2.38
C VAL A 5 23.41 5.41 3.69
N PHE A 6 22.67 5.95 4.66
CA PHE A 6 22.02 5.19 5.74
C PHE A 6 20.77 5.94 6.21
N ALA A 7 19.67 5.82 5.47
CA ALA A 7 18.38 6.40 5.88
C ALA A 7 17.22 5.73 5.14
N PHE A 8 17.01 4.42 5.30
CA PHE A 8 15.81 3.78 4.71
C PHE A 8 15.09 2.71 5.55
N VAL A 9 15.64 2.25 6.69
CA VAL A 9 15.04 1.12 7.43
C VAL A 9 14.13 1.53 8.62
N ILE A 10 14.13 2.80 9.05
CA ILE A 10 13.56 3.21 10.35
C ILE A 10 12.03 3.36 10.37
N ILE A 11 11.34 3.37 9.22
CA ILE A 11 9.90 3.73 9.19
C ILE A 11 8.97 2.53 9.45
N SER A 12 9.34 1.29 9.09
CA SER A 12 8.38 0.17 9.09
C SER A 12 8.08 -0.44 10.48
N ILE A 13 9.04 -0.41 11.42
CA ILE A 13 8.88 -1.06 12.74
C ILE A 13 7.93 -0.28 13.67
N GLN A 14 7.65 0.99 13.38
CA GLN A 14 6.85 1.86 14.24
C GLN A 14 5.35 1.48 14.33
N LYS A 15 4.87 0.52 13.51
CA LYS A 15 3.45 0.14 13.42
C LYS A 15 3.04 -1.15 14.14
N MET A 16 3.98 -2.05 14.48
CA MET A 16 3.64 -3.31 15.14
C MET A 16 3.54 -3.14 16.66
N LYS A 17 2.30 -2.98 17.17
CA LYS A 17 2.02 -2.78 18.61
C LYS A 17 1.91 -4.07 19.42
N LYS A 18 1.76 -5.22 18.76
CA LYS A 18 1.66 -6.56 19.36
C LYS A 18 2.69 -7.50 18.74
N LYS A 19 3.14 -8.52 19.47
CA LYS A 19 3.96 -9.61 18.91
C LYS A 19 3.02 -10.67 18.36
N LEU A 20 2.75 -10.60 17.06
CA LEU A 20 1.83 -11.49 16.34
C LEU A 20 2.56 -12.17 15.17
N PRO A 21 2.05 -13.32 14.67
CA PRO A 21 2.56 -13.93 13.45
C PRO A 21 2.56 -12.94 12.28
N VAL A 22 3.56 -13.04 11.40
CA VAL A 22 3.62 -12.27 10.16
C VAL A 22 3.39 -13.22 8.99
N ARG A 23 2.48 -12.85 8.10
CA ARG A 23 2.14 -13.60 6.90
C ARG A 23 2.47 -12.77 5.67
N LYS A 24 3.29 -13.31 4.77
CA LYS A 24 3.52 -12.67 3.48
C LYS A 24 2.38 -13.02 2.54
N PHE A 25 1.78 -12.02 1.91
CA PHE A 25 0.76 -12.26 0.89
C PHE A 25 1.43 -12.25 -0.48
N THR A 26 0.98 -13.18 -1.33
CA THR A 26 1.50 -13.40 -2.69
C THR A 26 0.36 -13.55 -3.68
N ILE A 27 0.69 -13.43 -4.97
CA ILE A 27 -0.24 -13.66 -6.08
C ILE A 27 0.38 -14.69 -7.02
N SER A 28 -0.46 -15.53 -7.62
CA SER A 28 -0.07 -16.49 -8.65
C SER A 28 -1.30 -16.87 -9.45
N GLU A 29 -1.36 -16.44 -10.71
CA GLU A 29 -2.48 -16.78 -11.61
C GLU A 29 -2.62 -18.31 -11.78
N LYS A 30 -1.52 -19.06 -11.70
CA LYS A 30 -1.51 -20.54 -11.80
C LYS A 30 -2.22 -21.22 -10.64
N ASN A 31 -2.19 -20.59 -9.47
CA ASN A 31 -2.74 -21.12 -8.23
C ASN A 31 -4.12 -20.50 -7.91
N GLY A 32 -4.75 -19.83 -8.87
CA GLY A 32 -6.08 -19.24 -8.67
C GLY A 32 -6.08 -18.00 -7.78
N SER A 33 -4.99 -17.24 -7.75
CA SER A 33 -4.96 -15.90 -7.15
C SER A 33 -4.93 -14.83 -8.22
N TRP A 34 -5.75 -13.79 -8.08
CA TRP A 34 -5.83 -12.70 -9.04
C TRP A 34 -6.35 -11.41 -8.39
N VAL A 35 -5.93 -10.28 -8.95
CA VAL A 35 -6.50 -8.95 -8.68
C VAL A 35 -7.79 -8.76 -9.49
N THR A 36 -8.78 -8.09 -8.91
CA THR A 36 -10.12 -7.92 -9.50
C THR A 36 -10.49 -6.49 -9.79
N ALA A 37 -10.11 -5.55 -8.91
CA ALA A 37 -10.50 -4.15 -9.00
C ALA A 37 -9.61 -3.26 -8.11
N ILE A 38 -9.81 -1.95 -8.21
CA ILE A 38 -9.31 -0.98 -7.24
C ILE A 38 -10.50 -0.20 -6.69
N ALA A 39 -10.73 -0.27 -5.39
CA ALA A 39 -11.69 0.57 -4.72
C ALA A 39 -11.08 1.93 -4.37
N ILE A 40 -11.89 2.97 -4.47
CA ILE A 40 -11.62 4.27 -3.88
C ILE A 40 -12.42 4.35 -2.58
N THR A 41 -11.72 4.48 -1.45
CA THR A 41 -12.32 4.38 -0.11
C THR A 41 -11.91 5.55 0.76
N THR A 42 -12.84 6.04 1.57
CA THR A 42 -12.69 7.15 2.50
C THR A 42 -12.46 6.67 3.93
N THR A 43 -12.62 5.36 4.19
CA THR A 43 -12.58 4.78 5.53
C THR A 43 -11.22 4.14 5.80
N PRO A 44 -10.49 4.57 6.86
CA PRO A 44 -9.34 3.82 7.34
C PRO A 44 -9.81 2.44 7.83
N ALA A 45 -9.41 1.40 7.11
CA ALA A 45 -9.71 -0.02 7.28
C ALA A 45 -10.03 -0.45 8.72
N ILE A 46 -11.29 -0.75 9.04
CA ILE A 46 -11.62 -1.51 10.27
C ILE A 46 -12.45 -2.76 9.99
N GLU A 47 -13.16 -2.93 8.86
CA GLU A 47 -14.07 -4.08 8.69
C GLU A 47 -14.15 -4.61 7.25
N SER A 48 -13.03 -5.02 6.65
CA SER A 48 -13.07 -5.65 5.34
C SER A 48 -11.97 -6.70 5.19
N ASP A 49 -12.33 -7.89 4.72
CA ASP A 49 -11.42 -8.98 4.33
C ASP A 49 -10.48 -8.57 3.16
N PHE A 50 -10.61 -7.35 2.66
CA PHE A 50 -9.81 -6.77 1.61
C PHE A 50 -8.64 -5.93 2.15
N ILE A 51 -7.62 -5.79 1.32
CA ILE A 51 -6.32 -5.24 1.73
C ILE A 51 -6.33 -3.74 1.50
N THR A 52 -6.90 -3.02 2.46
CA THR A 52 -6.85 -1.56 2.49
C THR A 52 -5.49 -1.10 3.04
N PHE A 53 -4.80 -0.25 2.28
CA PHE A 53 -3.55 0.39 2.70
C PHE A 53 -3.82 1.76 3.32
N SER A 54 -3.11 2.06 4.42
CA SER A 54 -2.98 3.35 5.13
C SER A 54 -4.03 3.73 6.19
N GLN A 55 -3.69 3.52 7.47
CA GLN A 55 -4.30 4.21 8.62
C GLN A 55 -3.53 5.46 9.11
N ASP A 56 -2.33 5.72 8.59
CA ASP A 56 -1.48 6.82 9.08
C ASP A 56 -0.92 7.64 7.92
N THR A 57 -1.73 8.55 7.38
CA THR A 57 -1.41 9.96 7.06
C THR A 57 -2.60 10.53 6.32
N LYS A 58 -3.14 11.64 6.82
CA LYS A 58 -4.20 12.40 6.15
C LYS A 58 -3.68 12.79 4.75
N ILE A 59 -4.37 12.30 3.72
CA ILE A 59 -4.19 12.56 2.28
C ILE A 59 -3.11 11.68 1.60
N ASN A 60 -3.55 10.62 0.92
CA ASN A 60 -2.72 9.78 0.04
C ASN A 60 -2.79 10.20 -1.45
N PHE A 61 -3.51 11.28 -1.77
CA PHE A 61 -3.68 11.75 -3.14
C PHE A 61 -3.34 13.22 -3.33
N SER A 62 -2.57 13.51 -4.38
CA SER A 62 -2.57 14.85 -4.97
C SER A 62 -3.73 14.91 -5.96
N ALA A 63 -4.66 15.86 -5.76
CA ALA A 63 -5.75 16.11 -6.69
C ALA A 63 -5.36 17.24 -7.66
N ASN A 64 -5.57 17.04 -8.96
CA ASN A 64 -5.56 18.11 -9.94
C ASN A 64 -7.01 18.46 -10.29
N GLU A 65 -7.47 19.61 -9.81
CA GLU A 65 -8.87 20.03 -9.93
C GLU A 65 -9.28 20.29 -11.38
N ASP A 66 -8.45 21.04 -12.12
CA ASP A 66 -8.71 21.38 -13.52
C ASP A 66 -8.86 20.14 -14.39
N LYS A 67 -8.10 19.09 -14.06
CA LYS A 67 -8.08 17.84 -14.81
C LYS A 67 -8.96 16.75 -14.21
N LYS A 68 -9.54 16.92 -13.04
CA LYS A 68 -10.27 15.88 -12.29
C LYS A 68 -9.45 14.57 -12.17
N GLU A 69 -8.19 14.72 -11.80
CA GLU A 69 -7.23 13.62 -11.66
C GLU A 69 -6.82 13.43 -10.20
N LEU A 70 -6.66 12.18 -9.78
CA LEU A 70 -6.13 11.77 -8.48
C LEU A 70 -4.83 11.00 -8.71
N LEU A 71 -3.77 11.31 -7.96
CA LEU A 71 -2.50 10.57 -8.02
C LEU A 71 -2.11 10.09 -6.64
N GLY A 72 -1.91 8.78 -6.47
CA GLY A 72 -1.42 8.26 -5.19
C GLY A 72 -1.12 6.78 -5.13
N ILE A 73 -0.89 6.33 -3.89
CA ILE A 73 -0.32 5.02 -3.61
C ILE A 73 -1.43 3.98 -3.57
N ALA A 74 -1.42 3.04 -4.52
CA ALA A 74 -2.30 1.89 -4.57
C ALA A 74 -1.88 0.79 -3.60
N MET A 75 -0.58 0.54 -3.48
CA MET A 75 -0.01 -0.43 -2.54
C MET A 75 1.32 0.04 -2.00
N LYS A 76 1.57 -0.21 -0.70
CA LYS A 76 2.85 0.07 -0.06
C LYS A 76 3.63 -1.23 0.16
N ALA A 77 4.86 -1.28 -0.33
CA ALA A 77 5.76 -2.41 -0.13
C ALA A 77 6.18 -2.51 1.34
N ASP A 78 6.30 -3.73 1.86
CA ASP A 78 6.92 -4.02 3.16
C ASP A 78 6.31 -3.24 4.35
N GLU A 79 5.05 -2.81 4.21
CA GLU A 79 4.27 -2.26 5.32
C GLU A 79 3.41 -3.35 5.94
N TYR A 80 3.59 -3.55 7.25
CA TYR A 80 2.79 -4.49 8.02
C TYR A 80 1.39 -3.96 8.29
N ILE A 81 0.41 -4.82 8.03
CA ILE A 81 -1.01 -4.54 8.14
C ILE A 81 -1.60 -5.50 9.18
N TYR A 82 -2.18 -4.95 10.23
CA TYR A 82 -2.87 -5.76 11.24
C TYR A 82 -4.16 -6.35 10.65
N ARG A 83 -4.39 -7.64 10.91
CA ARG A 83 -5.60 -8.37 10.53
C ARG A 83 -6.06 -9.26 11.68
N LYS A 84 -7.36 -9.49 11.71
CA LYS A 84 -8.01 -10.47 12.56
C LYS A 84 -8.92 -11.31 11.68
N SER A 85 -8.67 -12.62 11.61
CA SER A 85 -9.52 -13.54 10.84
C SER A 85 -10.84 -13.83 11.55
N GLU A 86 -11.77 -14.47 10.84
CA GLU A 86 -13.11 -14.83 11.35
C GLU A 86 -13.06 -15.73 12.59
N ASP A 87 -12.09 -16.64 12.65
CA ASP A 87 -11.81 -17.52 13.80
C ASP A 87 -11.17 -16.79 14.99
N GLY A 88 -10.84 -15.51 14.81
CA GLY A 88 -10.30 -14.63 15.83
C GLY A 88 -8.78 -14.59 15.90
N GLU A 89 -8.03 -15.29 15.03
CA GLU A 89 -6.57 -15.18 15.00
C GLU A 89 -6.14 -13.77 14.59
N GLU A 90 -5.26 -13.17 15.39
CA GLU A 90 -4.64 -11.88 15.08
C GLU A 90 -3.27 -12.11 14.42
N TYR A 91 -3.01 -11.45 13.28
CA TYR A 91 -1.74 -11.53 12.57
C TYR A 91 -1.41 -10.20 11.87
N TYR A 92 -0.15 -10.03 11.51
CA TYR A 92 0.26 -9.00 10.56
C TYR A 92 0.41 -9.63 9.18
N CYS A 93 0.02 -8.92 8.14
CA CYS A 93 0.36 -9.28 6.77
C CYS A 93 1.07 -8.16 6.03
N TYR A 94 1.78 -8.49 4.96
CA TYR A 94 2.43 -7.52 4.09
C TYR A 94 2.61 -8.05 2.67
N PHE A 95 2.95 -7.15 1.75
CA PHE A 95 3.34 -7.45 0.38
C PHE A 95 4.74 -6.93 0.14
N ASP A 96 5.61 -7.74 -0.43
CA ASP A 96 6.93 -7.27 -0.86
C ASP A 96 6.86 -6.57 -2.22
N ALA A 97 7.90 -5.80 -2.55
CA ALA A 97 7.99 -5.06 -3.80
C ALA A 97 7.85 -5.95 -5.06
N PRO A 98 8.46 -7.16 -5.14
CA PRO A 98 8.23 -8.09 -6.24
C PRO A 98 6.75 -8.50 -6.39
N THR A 99 6.07 -8.81 -5.30
CA THR A 99 4.64 -9.20 -5.33
C THR A 99 3.78 -8.04 -5.79
N ILE A 100 4.01 -6.83 -5.27
CA ILE A 100 3.26 -5.63 -5.71
C ILE A 100 3.46 -5.39 -7.21
N ARG A 101 4.69 -5.55 -7.70
CA ARG A 101 4.98 -5.46 -9.13
C ARG A 101 4.17 -6.49 -9.92
N GLU A 102 4.13 -7.74 -9.49
CA GLU A 102 3.35 -8.79 -10.13
C GLU A 102 1.85 -8.47 -10.13
N ILE A 103 1.30 -8.01 -9.00
CA ILE A 103 -0.10 -7.57 -8.89
C ILE A 103 -0.40 -6.47 -9.91
N SER A 104 0.44 -5.43 -9.99
CA SER A 104 0.26 -4.35 -10.97
C SER A 104 0.26 -4.88 -12.40
N GLN A 105 1.14 -5.83 -12.73
CA GLN A 105 1.23 -6.40 -14.06
C GLN A 105 0.00 -7.24 -14.41
N ILE A 106 -0.50 -8.05 -13.46
CA ILE A 106 -1.72 -8.83 -13.64
C ILE A 106 -2.92 -7.90 -13.83
N PHE A 107 -3.02 -6.80 -13.07
CA PHE A 107 -4.07 -5.80 -13.18
C PHE A 107 -4.19 -5.26 -14.61
N PHE A 108 -3.08 -4.81 -15.20
CA PHE A 108 -3.07 -4.30 -16.58
C PHE A 108 -3.21 -5.41 -17.62
N LYS A 109 -2.60 -6.59 -17.41
CA LYS A 109 -2.74 -7.75 -18.30
C LYS A 109 -4.20 -8.18 -18.46
N LYS A 110 -5.00 -8.05 -17.40
CA LYS A 110 -6.43 -8.37 -17.40
C LYS A 110 -7.33 -7.22 -17.89
N GLY A 111 -6.78 -6.05 -18.23
CA GLY A 111 -7.56 -4.91 -18.71
C GLY A 111 -8.38 -4.23 -17.61
N LEU A 112 -8.00 -4.36 -16.35
CA LEU A 112 -8.79 -3.89 -15.19
C LEU A 112 -8.65 -2.39 -14.92
N ALA A 113 -8.02 -1.62 -15.82
CA ALA A 113 -7.82 -0.18 -15.65
C ALA A 113 -9.13 0.61 -15.52
N ASN A 114 -10.26 0.05 -15.96
CA ASN A 114 -11.61 0.63 -15.80
C ASN A 114 -12.41 -0.02 -14.67
N ASN A 115 -11.85 -0.99 -13.94
CA ASN A 115 -12.54 -1.71 -12.87
C ASN A 115 -12.27 -1.01 -11.54
N LEU A 116 -12.91 0.15 -11.36
CA LEU A 116 -12.86 0.90 -10.12
C LEU A 116 -14.24 0.96 -9.48
N ASN A 117 -14.28 0.89 -8.15
CA ASN A 117 -15.51 1.00 -7.38
C ASN A 117 -15.36 1.98 -6.22
N ILE A 118 -16.49 2.33 -5.59
CA ILE A 118 -16.52 3.15 -4.38
C ILE A 118 -16.77 2.24 -3.18
N GLU A 119 -15.92 2.37 -2.14
CA GLU A 119 -16.09 1.70 -0.84
C GLU A 119 -16.31 0.19 -0.91
N HIS A 120 -15.63 -0.52 -1.83
CA HIS A 120 -15.78 -1.97 -2.00
C HIS A 120 -17.21 -2.41 -2.35
N THR A 121 -18.00 -1.51 -2.95
CA THR A 121 -19.38 -1.80 -3.37
C THR A 121 -19.44 -2.16 -4.85
N ASN A 122 -20.61 -2.59 -5.32
CA ASN A 122 -20.87 -2.77 -6.76
C ASN A 122 -21.05 -1.43 -7.51
N THR A 123 -20.89 -0.29 -6.83
CA THR A 123 -21.02 1.03 -7.43
C THR A 123 -19.74 1.35 -8.19
N ASP A 124 -19.87 1.49 -9.51
CA ASP A 124 -18.79 1.97 -10.37
C ASP A 124 -18.29 3.35 -9.88
N ALA A 125 -16.98 3.55 -9.88
CA ALA A 125 -16.38 4.82 -9.52
C ALA A 125 -16.49 5.88 -10.66
N GLU A 126 -16.99 5.51 -11.84
CA GLU A 126 -17.00 6.33 -13.06
C GLU A 126 -15.63 6.98 -13.28
N ALA A 127 -14.60 6.13 -13.23
CA ALA A 127 -13.20 6.53 -13.25
C ALA A 127 -12.33 5.42 -13.83
N TYR A 128 -11.16 5.82 -14.34
CA TYR A 128 -10.20 4.87 -14.89
C TYR A 128 -8.77 5.24 -14.53
N VAL A 129 -7.91 4.23 -14.48
CA VAL A 129 -6.46 4.39 -14.31
C VAL A 129 -5.83 4.82 -15.63
N PHE A 130 -5.28 6.04 -15.68
CA PHE A 130 -4.58 6.57 -16.85
C PHE A 130 -3.06 6.55 -16.71
N GLN A 131 -2.55 6.39 -15.48
CA GLN A 131 -1.12 6.35 -15.18
C GLN A 131 -0.82 5.28 -14.13
N SER A 132 0.29 4.57 -14.28
CA SER A 132 0.75 3.57 -13.32
C SER A 132 2.25 3.40 -13.36
N PHE A 133 2.88 3.33 -12.18
CA PHE A 133 4.31 3.06 -12.05
C PHE A 133 4.68 2.54 -10.66
N ILE A 134 5.74 1.74 -10.60
CA ILE A 134 6.39 1.34 -9.35
C ILE A 134 7.52 2.33 -9.05
N ILE A 135 7.62 2.79 -7.82
CA ILE A 135 8.76 3.62 -7.39
C ILE A 135 10.03 2.77 -7.47
N ASP A 136 11.03 3.29 -8.17
CA ASP A 136 12.32 2.65 -8.41
C ASP A 136 13.36 3.75 -8.59
N SER A 137 13.90 4.21 -7.46
CA SER A 137 14.90 5.28 -7.40
C SER A 137 16.15 4.95 -8.22
N THR A 138 16.49 3.66 -8.37
CA THR A 138 17.64 3.20 -9.16
C THR A 138 17.47 3.48 -10.65
N LYS A 139 16.21 3.58 -11.12
CA LYS A 139 15.85 3.95 -12.49
C LYS A 139 15.40 5.41 -12.63
N GLY A 140 15.52 6.19 -11.56
CA GLY A 140 15.09 7.59 -11.52
C GLY A 140 13.57 7.80 -11.36
N ILE A 141 12.81 6.74 -11.06
CA ILE A 141 11.38 6.82 -10.80
C ILE A 141 11.18 7.10 -9.30
N ASN A 142 11.18 8.39 -8.96
CA ASN A 142 11.10 8.86 -7.58
C ASN A 142 9.65 9.10 -7.13
N SER A 143 9.44 9.15 -5.82
CA SER A 143 8.14 9.51 -5.24
C SER A 143 7.66 10.88 -5.74
N PRO A 144 6.42 11.02 -6.23
CA PRO A 144 5.83 12.31 -6.52
C PRO A 144 5.82 13.20 -5.28
N LYS A 145 5.95 14.52 -5.49
CA LYS A 145 5.89 15.49 -4.38
C LYS A 145 4.55 15.35 -3.65
N GLY A 146 4.60 15.34 -2.32
CA GLY A 146 3.40 15.19 -1.48
C GLY A 146 2.99 13.74 -1.25
N LEU A 147 3.54 12.78 -2.00
CA LEU A 147 3.44 11.36 -1.69
C LEU A 147 4.70 10.94 -0.93
N ASN A 148 4.53 10.31 0.22
CA ASN A 148 5.62 9.72 0.99
C ASN A 148 5.84 8.26 0.57
N ALA A 149 5.99 8.02 -0.73
CA ALA A 149 6.20 6.68 -1.28
C ALA A 149 7.69 6.30 -1.26
N LYS A 150 7.97 5.01 -1.16
CA LYS A 150 9.32 4.42 -1.19
C LYS A 150 9.44 3.41 -2.33
N ASP A 151 10.67 3.00 -2.62
CA ASP A 151 10.95 1.97 -3.64
C ASP A 151 10.08 0.72 -3.42
N GLY A 152 9.48 0.24 -4.50
CA GLY A 152 8.55 -0.89 -4.48
C GLY A 152 7.08 -0.52 -4.29
N ASP A 153 6.76 0.68 -3.80
CA ASP A 153 5.37 1.14 -3.73
C ASP A 153 4.79 1.31 -5.14
N TRP A 154 3.51 0.98 -5.28
CA TRP A 154 2.77 1.14 -6.53
C TRP A 154 1.94 2.41 -6.53
N ILE A 155 2.20 3.29 -7.50
CA ILE A 155 1.46 4.53 -7.72
C ILE A 155 0.53 4.38 -8.92
N ILE A 156 -0.68 4.91 -8.79
CA ILE A 156 -1.62 5.07 -9.90
C ILE A 156 -2.14 6.50 -9.98
N GLY A 157 -2.39 6.93 -11.22
CA GLY A 157 -3.15 8.13 -11.55
C GLY A 157 -4.53 7.71 -12.06
N VAL A 158 -5.58 8.24 -11.43
CA VAL A 158 -6.98 7.97 -11.73
C VAL A 158 -7.62 9.23 -12.28
N LYS A 159 -8.34 9.08 -13.39
CA LYS A 159 -9.14 10.14 -14.01
C LYS A 159 -10.59 9.88 -13.65
N CYS A 160 -11.22 10.85 -12.98
CA CYS A 160 -12.64 10.82 -12.68
C CYS A 160 -13.43 11.43 -13.84
N GLU A 161 -14.51 10.76 -14.24
CA GLU A 161 -15.44 11.23 -15.27
C GLU A 161 -16.61 12.00 -14.65
N SER A 162 -17.06 11.58 -13.47
CA SER A 162 -18.09 12.27 -12.67
C SER A 162 -17.50 13.36 -11.77
N GLU A 163 -18.07 14.57 -11.86
CA GLU A 163 -17.68 15.71 -11.01
C GLU A 163 -18.10 15.53 -9.55
N ASP A 164 -19.26 14.92 -9.33
CA ASP A 164 -19.79 14.66 -8.00
C ASP A 164 -18.90 13.65 -7.26
N ILE A 165 -18.51 12.56 -7.93
CA ILE A 165 -17.58 11.57 -7.37
C ILE A 165 -16.23 12.22 -7.09
N PHE A 166 -15.69 13.01 -8.03
CA PHE A 166 -14.44 13.72 -7.80
C PHE A 166 -14.48 14.63 -6.57
N ASN A 167 -15.56 15.39 -6.39
CA ASN A 167 -15.73 16.29 -5.25
C ASN A 167 -15.84 15.54 -3.91
N VAL A 168 -16.55 14.40 -3.90
CA VAL A 168 -16.62 13.52 -2.71
C VAL A 168 -15.24 12.96 -2.38
N LEU A 169 -14.51 12.47 -3.37
CA LEU A 169 -13.19 11.87 -3.16
C LEU A 169 -12.12 12.89 -2.75
N LYS A 170 -12.21 14.12 -3.26
CA LYS A 170 -11.30 15.22 -2.90
C LYS A 170 -11.55 15.74 -1.47
N SER A 171 -12.81 15.80 -1.05
CA SER A 171 -13.20 16.35 0.26
C SER A 171 -12.97 15.36 1.42
N THR A 172 -12.68 14.11 1.10
CA THR A 172 -12.46 13.02 2.04
C THR A 172 -10.97 12.64 2.09
N SER A 173 -10.54 11.97 3.17
CA SER A 173 -9.19 11.39 3.22
C SER A 173 -9.14 10.09 2.41
N ALA A 174 -9.52 10.16 1.14
CA ALA A 174 -9.63 8.99 0.29
C ALA A 174 -8.27 8.30 0.07
N GLY A 175 -8.32 6.98 -0.09
CA GLY A 175 -7.24 6.06 -0.41
C GLY A 175 -7.65 5.09 -1.51
N PHE A 176 -6.67 4.37 -2.07
CA PHE A 176 -6.89 3.31 -3.04
C PHE A 176 -6.73 2.00 -2.29
N SER A 177 -7.58 1.03 -2.62
CA SER A 177 -7.60 -0.28 -1.99
C SER A 177 -7.65 -1.33 -3.09
N VAL A 178 -6.62 -2.16 -3.17
CA VAL A 178 -6.51 -3.18 -4.22
C VAL A 178 -7.28 -4.42 -3.79
N GLU A 179 -8.21 -4.86 -4.64
CA GLU A 179 -9.04 -6.04 -4.39
C GLU A 179 -8.53 -7.26 -5.13
N GLY A 180 -8.65 -8.42 -4.51
CA GLY A 180 -8.29 -9.67 -5.14
C GLY A 180 -8.28 -10.85 -4.18
N ILE A 181 -7.97 -12.02 -4.74
CA ILE A 181 -7.72 -13.25 -4.01
C ILE A 181 -6.20 -13.44 -3.94
N PHE A 182 -5.65 -13.45 -2.73
CA PHE A 182 -4.22 -13.56 -2.46
C PHE A 182 -3.89 -14.85 -1.69
N GLN A 183 -2.70 -15.37 -1.91
CA GLN A 183 -2.16 -16.52 -1.17
C GLN A 183 -1.39 -16.04 0.05
N MET A 184 -1.62 -16.67 1.19
CA MET A 184 -0.84 -16.46 2.40
C MET A 184 0.31 -17.46 2.46
N LEU A 185 1.52 -16.95 2.66
CA LEU A 185 2.67 -17.74 3.06
C LEU A 185 2.96 -17.42 4.51
N ASP A 186 2.88 -18.43 5.37
CA ASP A 186 3.35 -18.31 6.75
C ASP A 186 4.87 -18.15 6.70
N GLU A 187 5.37 -17.01 7.18
CA GLU A 187 6.78 -16.86 7.44
C GLU A 187 7.04 -17.29 8.88
N GLU A 188 7.95 -18.26 9.06
CA GLU A 188 8.45 -18.59 10.39
C GLU A 188 9.12 -17.34 10.97
N PHE A 189 8.42 -16.72 11.91
CA PHE A 189 8.81 -15.47 12.53
C PHE A 189 10.09 -15.67 13.36
N ASN A 190 11.26 -15.39 12.79
CA ASN A 190 12.53 -15.57 13.49
C ASN A 190 12.73 -14.46 14.53
N SER A 191 12.35 -14.75 15.77
CA SER A 191 12.38 -13.83 16.92
C SER A 191 13.72 -13.10 17.14
N GLN A 192 14.84 -13.69 16.71
CA GLN A 192 16.18 -13.09 16.84
C GLN A 192 16.37 -11.88 15.91
N THR A 193 15.78 -11.89 14.73
CA THR A 193 15.84 -10.77 13.78
C THR A 193 15.10 -9.55 14.32
N GLN A 194 13.98 -9.78 15.02
CA GLN A 194 13.19 -8.71 15.64
C GLN A 194 13.92 -8.09 16.83
N GLU A 195 14.57 -8.89 17.69
CA GLU A 195 15.37 -8.37 18.80
C GLU A 195 16.52 -7.51 18.29
N ALA A 196 17.22 -7.96 17.24
CA ALA A 196 18.29 -7.19 16.62
C ALA A 196 17.79 -5.85 16.05
N GLU A 197 16.65 -5.86 15.36
CA GLU A 197 16.05 -4.65 14.79
C GLU A 197 15.50 -3.68 15.86
N VAL A 198 14.92 -4.21 16.94
CA VAL A 198 14.44 -3.41 18.08
C VAL A 198 15.62 -2.74 18.79
N ILE A 199 16.68 -3.49 19.10
CA ILE A 199 17.90 -2.96 19.73
C ILE A 199 18.54 -1.88 18.85
N LEU A 200 18.61 -2.13 17.54
CA LEU A 200 19.17 -1.17 16.60
C LEU A 200 18.35 0.13 16.56
N ASN A 201 17.02 0.05 16.66
CA ASN A 201 16.15 1.21 16.72
C ASN A 201 16.28 2.00 18.02
N GLU A 202 16.41 1.34 19.16
CA GLU A 202 16.68 2.01 20.45
C GLU A 202 18.00 2.76 20.41
N PHE A 203 19.03 2.14 19.84
CA PHE A 203 20.32 2.78 19.62
C PHE A 203 20.22 4.02 18.74
N TYR A 204 19.49 3.95 17.61
CA TYR A 204 19.27 5.13 16.76
C TYR A 204 18.51 6.26 17.45
N ARG A 205 17.56 5.94 18.34
CA ARG A 205 16.84 6.95 19.14
C ARG A 205 17.79 7.65 20.11
N ALA A 206 18.63 6.88 20.82
CA ALA A 206 19.63 7.43 21.72
C ALA A 206 20.61 8.37 21.00
N LEU A 207 21.01 8.02 19.77
CA LEU A 207 21.87 8.88 18.94
C LEU A 207 21.17 10.19 18.51
N LYS A 208 19.86 10.17 18.24
CA LYS A 208 19.11 11.38 17.89
C LYS A 208 18.92 12.33 19.07
N THR A 209 18.88 11.82 20.29
CA THR A 209 18.76 12.63 21.51
C THR A 209 20.08 13.25 21.97
N LEU A 210 21.21 12.88 21.37
CA LEU A 210 22.54 13.40 21.68
C LEU A 210 22.96 14.62 20.82
N LYS A 211 22.01 15.28 20.15
CA LYS A 211 22.21 16.51 19.39
C LYS A 211 21.45 17.68 19.98
#